data_AF-A0A7C4WS77-F1
#
_entry.id   AF-A0A7C4WS77-F1
#
_cell.length_a   1.000
_cell.length_b   1.000
_cell.length_c   1.000
_cell.angle_alpha   90.00
_cell.angle_beta   90.00
_cell.angle_gamma   90.00
#
_symmetry.space_group_name_H-M   'P 1'
#
loop_
_entity.id
_entity.type
_entity.pdbx_description
1 polymer ?
#
loop_
_entity_poly.entity_id
_entity_poly.type
_entity_poly.pdbx_seq_one_letter_code
_entity_poly.pdbx_strand_id
1 'polypeptide(L)' 'MSRKKAVVTESCTGCGGAPVCRIFCPRDALVLVEDRENAPFRRMQVNESACTGCGSCVSRGPQGIRLLGCPWNAIHLVAA' A
#
# COMPACT_ATOMS: atom_id res chain seq x y z
N MET A 1 -14.81 -13.09 12.21
CA MET A 1 -13.56 -12.36 11.88
C MET A 1 -13.85 -11.43 10.72
N SER A 2 -13.88 -10.11 10.95
CA SER A 2 -14.09 -9.14 9.87
C SER A 2 -12.87 -9.15 8.94
N ARG A 3 -13.06 -9.57 7.68
CA ARG A 3 -12.02 -9.62 6.66
C ARG A 3 -11.70 -8.17 6.28
N LYS A 4 -10.43 -7.75 6.38
CA LYS A 4 -10.00 -6.39 5.98
C LYS A 4 -9.13 -6.52 4.72
N LYS A 5 -9.13 -5.50 3.86
CA LYS A 5 -8.24 -5.43 2.69
C LYS A 5 -7.53 -4.08 2.61
N ALA A 6 -6.32 -4.09 2.06
CA ALA A 6 -5.61 -2.87 1.72
C ALA A 6 -6.17 -2.31 0.41
N VAL A 7 -6.33 -0.99 0.33
CA VAL A 7 -6.70 -0.25 -0.89
C VAL A 7 -5.67 0.86 -1.09
N VAL A 8 -5.15 0.95 -2.31
CA VAL A 8 -4.21 2.01 -2.71
C VAL A 8 -5.00 3.14 -3.35
N THR A 9 -4.73 4.38 -2.94
CA THR A 9 -5.42 5.57 -3.44
C THR A 9 -4.70 6.19 -4.63
N GLU A 10 -5.37 7.16 -5.26
CA GLU A 10 -4.83 8.01 -6.33
C GLU A 10 -3.57 8.78 -5.92
N SER A 11 -3.35 8.99 -4.61
CA SER A 11 -2.16 9.69 -4.10
C SER A 11 -0.87 8.85 -4.16
N CYS A 12 -0.95 7.60 -4.65
CA CYS A 12 0.21 6.73 -4.76
C CYS A 12 1.05 7.07 -5.99
N THR A 13 2.31 7.43 -5.76
CA THR A 13 3.29 7.75 -6.80
C THR A 13 4.24 6.60 -7.12
N GLY A 14 3.97 5.41 -6.56
CA GLY A 14 4.84 4.24 -6.73
C GLY A 14 6.24 4.43 -6.13
N CYS A 15 6.41 5.45 -5.27
CA CYS A 15 7.70 5.87 -4.70
C CYS A 15 8.81 6.00 -5.76
N GLY A 16 8.48 6.48 -6.97
CA GLY A 16 9.45 6.64 -8.05
C GLY A 16 10.10 5.34 -8.54
N GLY A 17 9.43 4.19 -8.33
CA GLY A 17 9.94 2.86 -8.72
C GLY A 17 10.58 2.06 -7.58
N ALA A 18 10.73 2.64 -6.39
CA ALA A 18 11.27 1.97 -5.21
C ALA A 18 10.22 1.87 -4.08
N PRO A 19 9.19 1.01 -4.21
CA PRO A 19 8.05 0.99 -3.29
C PRO A 19 8.40 0.36 -1.94
N VAL A 20 8.57 1.22 -0.93
CA VAL A 20 8.85 0.83 0.47
C VAL A 20 7.76 -0.06 1.06
N CYS A 21 6.48 0.19 0.72
CA CYS A 21 5.35 -0.57 1.24
C CYS A 21 5.38 -2.06 0.85
N ARG A 22 6.04 -2.42 -0.26
CA ARG A 22 6.17 -3.82 -0.72
C ARG A 22 7.08 -4.62 0.21
N ILE A 23 8.16 -4.01 0.69
CA ILE A 23 9.12 -4.63 1.63
C ILE A 23 8.41 -5.11 2.90
N PHE A 24 7.40 -4.36 3.35
CA PHE A 24 6.64 -4.69 4.56
C PHE A 24 5.44 -5.60 4.33
N CYS A 25 5.15 -6.01 3.09
CA CYS A 25 4.05 -6.91 2.82
C CYS A 25 4.49 -8.37 3.01
N PRO A 26 4.03 -9.08 4.06
CA PRO A 26 4.48 -10.46 4.34
C PRO A 26 4.01 -11.49 3.30
N ARG A 27 3.13 -11.08 2.38
CA ARG A 27 2.52 -11.95 1.35
C ARG A 27 2.84 -11.50 -0.07
N ASP A 28 3.72 -10.50 -0.23
CA ASP A 28 4.01 -9.85 -1.50
C ASP A 28 2.76 -9.47 -2.32
N ALA A 29 1.70 -9.03 -1.64
CA ALA A 29 0.41 -8.73 -2.25
C ALA A 29 0.37 -7.36 -2.95
N LEU A 30 1.48 -6.63 -3.03
CA LEU A 30 1.57 -5.29 -3.60
C LEU A 30 2.39 -5.30 -4.89
N VAL A 31 1.76 -4.98 -6.01
CA VAL A 31 2.37 -5.01 -7.35
C VAL A 31 2.51 -3.59 -7.88
N LEU A 32 3.68 -3.23 -8.40
CA LEU A 32 3.90 -1.92 -9.04
C LEU A 32 3.43 -1.99 -10.50
N VAL A 33 2.42 -1.20 -10.85
CA VAL A 33 1.81 -1.13 -12.18
C VAL A 33 2.02 0.24 -12.82
N GLU A 34 1.87 0.33 -14.14
CA GLU A 34 1.87 1.62 -14.84
C GLU A 34 0.62 2.43 -14.48
N ASP A 35 0.77 3.75 -14.38
CA ASP A 35 -0.32 4.69 -14.15
C ASP A 35 -0.32 5.71 -15.31
N ARG A 36 -1.14 5.44 -16.33
CA ARG A 36 -1.16 6.26 -17.55
C ARG A 36 -1.75 7.65 -17.31
N GLU A 37 -2.61 7.79 -16.30
CA GLU A 37 -3.26 9.05 -15.96
C GLU A 37 -2.31 9.98 -15.18
N ASN A 38 -1.31 9.41 -14.49
CA ASN A 38 -0.37 10.15 -13.65
C ASN A 38 1.10 10.00 -14.08
N ALA A 39 1.34 9.88 -15.40
CA ALA A 39 2.70 9.79 -15.94
C ALA A 39 3.58 10.99 -15.48
N PRO A 40 4.87 10.80 -15.15
CA PRO A 40 5.67 9.58 -15.30
C PRO A 40 5.58 8.62 -14.09
N PHE A 41 4.69 8.87 -13.13
CA PHE A 41 4.60 8.05 -11.93
C PHE A 41 3.93 6.71 -12.21
N ARG A 42 4.22 5.76 -11.33
CA ARG A 42 3.60 4.42 -11.31
C ARG A 42 2.73 4.31 -10.08
N ARG A 43 1.93 3.25 -9.97
CA ARG A 43 1.05 3.03 -8.83
C ARG A 43 1.19 1.62 -8.27
N MET A 44 0.91 1.46 -6.98
CA MET A 44 0.78 0.12 -6.38
C MET A 44 -0.66 -0.39 -6.55
N GLN A 45 -0.80 -1.68 -6.87
CA GLN A 45 -2.07 -2.39 -6.86
C GLN A 45 -2.02 -3.54 -5.87
N VAL A 46 -3.14 -3.83 -5.20
CA VAL A 46 -3.25 -4.91 -4.23
C VAL A 46 -3.80 -6.15 -4.92
N ASN A 47 -3.07 -7.28 -4.86
CA ASN A 47 -3.61 -8.58 -5.21
C ASN A 47 -4.52 -9.09 -4.09
N GLU A 48 -5.83 -9.08 -4.32
CA GLU A 48 -6.84 -9.43 -3.33
C GLU A 48 -6.74 -10.88 -2.84
N SER A 49 -6.31 -11.81 -3.70
CA SER A 49 -6.15 -13.22 -3.32
C SER A 49 -4.99 -13.46 -2.33
N ALA A 50 -3.97 -12.60 -2.37
CA ALA A 50 -2.80 -12.68 -1.50
C ALA A 50 -2.90 -11.79 -0.25
N CYS A 51 -3.73 -10.74 -0.29
CA CYS A 51 -3.88 -9.78 0.81
C CYS A 51 -4.61 -10.40 2.01
N THR A 52 -4.00 -10.30 3.20
CA THR A 52 -4.57 -10.81 4.46
C THR A 52 -5.15 -9.72 5.35
N GLY A 53 -5.07 -8.45 4.94
CA GLY A 53 -5.54 -7.33 5.75
C GLY A 53 -4.68 -7.01 6.99
N CYS A 54 -3.43 -7.48 7.04
CA CYS A 54 -2.54 -7.30 8.20
C CYS A 54 -2.18 -5.83 8.50
N GLY A 55 -2.29 -4.95 7.51
CA GLY A 55 -2.01 -3.52 7.65
C GLY A 55 -0.54 -3.12 7.56
N SER A 56 0.40 -4.05 7.47
CA SER A 56 1.84 -3.76 7.50
C SER A 56 2.31 -2.75 6.44
N CYS A 57 1.60 -2.61 5.32
CA CYS A 57 1.91 -1.64 4.27
C CYS A 57 1.40 -0.20 4.52
N VAL A 58 0.58 0.03 5.55
CA VAL A 58 0.08 1.37 5.93
C VAL A 58 1.10 2.08 6.84
N SER A 59 1.38 3.36 6.61
CA SER A 59 2.21 4.19 7.51
C SER A 59 1.32 4.95 8.50
N ARG A 60 1.62 4.96 9.80
CA ARG A 60 0.88 5.76 10.80
C ARG A 60 1.77 6.31 11.93
N GLY A 61 1.65 7.61 12.23
CA GLY A 61 2.14 8.29 13.44
C GLY A 61 1.47 9.67 13.59
N PRO A 62 1.49 10.38 14.75
CA PRO A 62 2.34 10.24 15.94
C PRO A 62 1.59 9.88 17.27
N GLN A 63 2.35 9.69 18.37
CA GLN A 63 2.00 9.08 19.69
C GLN A 63 1.79 7.55 19.70
N GLY A 64 2.74 6.81 19.10
CA GLY A 64 2.72 5.33 19.03
C GLY A 64 3.16 4.75 17.69
N ILE A 65 3.67 5.61 16.81
CA ILE A 65 4.61 5.45 15.68
C ILE A 65 4.79 4.04 15.08
N ARG A 66 4.34 3.87 13.83
CA ARG A 66 4.85 2.88 12.87
C ARG A 66 5.34 3.56 11.59
N LEU A 67 6.66 3.64 11.45
CA LEU A 67 7.41 4.13 10.29
C LEU A 67 7.83 2.99 9.34
N LEU A 68 6.89 2.13 8.95
CA LEU A 68 7.12 1.06 7.98
C LEU A 68 5.83 0.87 7.16
N GLY A 69 5.84 1.25 5.88
CA GLY A 69 4.65 1.26 5.01
C GLY A 69 4.70 2.36 3.94
N CYS A 70 3.54 2.84 3.48
CA CYS A 70 3.42 3.91 2.49
C CYS A 70 3.66 5.31 3.11
N PRO A 71 4.76 6.02 2.79
CA PRO A 71 5.09 7.30 3.41
C PRO A 71 4.06 8.40 3.12
N TRP A 72 3.36 8.30 2.00
CA TRP A 72 2.35 9.26 1.55
C TRP A 72 0.97 9.02 2.16
N ASN A 73 0.84 8.02 3.04
CA ASN A 73 -0.46 7.57 3.57
C ASN A 73 -1.46 7.20 2.45
N ALA A 74 -0.97 6.74 1.29
CA ALA A 74 -1.80 6.39 0.14
C ALA A 74 -2.36 4.95 0.18
N ILE A 75 -2.30 4.28 1.35
CA ILE A 75 -2.84 2.94 1.53
C ILE A 75 -3.73 2.93 2.77
N HIS A 76 -4.96 2.43 2.61
CA HIS A 76 -5.92 2.31 3.69
C HIS A 76 -6.38 0.87 3.88
N LEU A 77 -6.67 0.50 5.13
CA LEU A 77 -7.36 -0.75 5.42
C LEU A 77 -8.87 -0.49 5.46
N VAL A 78 -9.62 -1.22 4.65
CA VAL A 78 -11.08 -1.18 4.60
C VAL A 78 -11.66 -2.55 4.96
N ALA A 79 -12.93 -2.58 5.38
CA ALA A 79 -13.66 -3.84 5.48
C ALA A 79 -13.80 -4.46 4.07
N ALA A 80 -13.53 -5.76 3.95
CA ALA A 80 -13.59 -6.52 2.72
C ALA A 80 -14.86 -7.37 2.66
#